data_AF-A0A832HY36-F1
#
_entry.id   AF-A0A832HY36-F1
#
_cell.length_a   1.000
_cell.length_b   1.000
_cell.length_c   1.000
_cell.angle_alpha   90.00
_cell.angle_beta   90.00
_cell.angle_gamma   90.00
#
_symmetry.space_group_name_H-M   'P 1'
#
loop_
_entity.id
_entity.type
_entity.pdbx_description
1 polymer ?
#
loop_
_entity_poly.entity_id
_entity_poly.type
_entity_poly.pdbx_seq_one_letter_code
_entity_poly.pdbx_strand_id
1 'polypeptide(L)' 'MKICVSAIENSLDAQVDPRFGRCPYFVIVDSETLQFEAIPNVASGAMSGAGIQAAQTMA' A
#
# COMPACT_ATOMS: atom_id res chain seq x y z
N MET A 1 14.97 -6.90 -2.47
CA MET A 1 14.52 -5.63 -1.86
C MET A 1 13.00 -5.52 -2.02
N LYS A 2 12.23 -5.15 -0.98
CA LYS A 2 10.77 -4.99 -1.10
C LYS A 2 10.39 -3.53 -1.41
N ILE A 3 9.48 -3.33 -2.37
CA ILE A 3 8.96 -2.04 -2.81
C ILE A 3 7.46 -2.00 -2.49
N CYS A 4 7.01 -1.00 -1.73
CA CYS A 4 5.60 -0.78 -1.43
C CYS A 4 5.03 0.33 -2.30
N VAL A 5 3.89 0.07 -2.94
CA VAL A 5 3.19 1.00 -3.85
C VAL A 5 1.74 1.15 -3.38
N SER A 6 1.26 2.38 -3.25
CA SER A 6 -0.16 2.65 -2.97
C SER A 6 -1.01 2.38 -4.21
N ALA A 7 -2.06 1.58 -4.08
CA ALA A 7 -2.88 1.12 -5.21
C ALA A 7 -4.38 1.31 -4.93
N ILE A 8 -5.16 1.50 -5.99
CA ILE A 8 -6.62 1.59 -5.92
C ILE A 8 -7.30 0.22 -5.79
N GLU A 9 -6.61 -0.86 -6.17
CA GLU A 9 -7.11 -2.24 -6.20
C GLU A 9 -6.01 -3.22 -5.76
N ASN A 10 -6.36 -4.48 -5.54
CA ASN A 10 -5.47 -5.53 -5.03
C ASN A 10 -4.71 -6.28 -6.15
N SER A 11 -4.31 -5.58 -7.21
CA SER A 11 -3.65 -6.15 -8.39
C SER A 11 -2.34 -5.43 -8.70
N LEU A 12 -1.40 -6.12 -9.34
CA LEU A 12 -0.16 -5.51 -9.85
C LEU A 12 -0.44 -4.49 -10.97
N ASP A 13 -1.53 -4.67 -11.71
CA ASP A 13 -1.97 -3.77 -12.79
C ASP A 13 -2.81 -2.59 -12.28
N ALA A 14 -3.07 -2.53 -10.97
CA ALA A 14 -3.87 -1.48 -10.37
C ALA A 14 -3.21 -0.11 -10.55
N GLN A 15 -4.03 0.93 -10.77
CA GLN A 15 -3.51 2.29 -10.80
C GLN A 15 -2.97 2.71 -9.43
N VAL A 16 -1.91 3.52 -9.45
CA VAL A 16 -1.34 4.09 -8.24
C VAL A 16 -2.34 5.08 -7.62
N ASP A 17 -2.67 4.90 -6.33
CA ASP A 17 -3.45 5.90 -5.59
C ASP A 17 -2.50 7.00 -5.11
N PRO A 18 -2.72 8.28 -5.47
CA PRO A 18 -1.86 9.39 -5.05
C PRO A 18 -1.89 9.65 -3.53
N ARG A 19 -2.88 9.11 -2.81
CA ARG A 19 -3.06 9.33 -1.37
C ARG A 19 -2.47 8.16 -0.59
N PHE A 20 -1.16 8.08 -0.46
CA PHE A 20 -0.48 6.96 0.23
C PHE A 20 -1.15 6.54 1.56
N GLY A 21 -1.37 7.48 2.49
CA GLY A 21 -1.97 7.14 3.79
C GLY A 21 -3.42 6.68 3.75
N ARG A 22 -4.14 6.94 2.65
CA ARG A 22 -5.57 6.65 2.48
C ARG A 22 -5.87 5.80 1.25
N CYS A 23 -4.87 5.23 0.61
CA CYS A 23 -5.09 4.29 -0.47
C CYS A 23 -5.86 3.08 0.08
N PRO A 24 -6.67 2.40 -0.73
CA PRO A 24 -7.39 1.22 -0.28
C PRO A 24 -6.46 0.00 -0.11
N TYR A 25 -5.39 -0.10 -0.91
CA TYR A 25 -4.44 -1.22 -0.86
C TYR A 25 -2.99 -0.76 -0.96
N PHE A 26 -2.09 -1.56 -0.40
CA PHE A 26 -0.64 -1.52 -0.64
C PHE A 26 -0.24 -2.76 -1.43
N VAL A 27 0.42 -2.55 -2.57
CA VAL A 27 1.04 -3.62 -3.35
C VAL A 27 2.52 -3.66 -2.98
N ILE A 28 2.96 -4.76 -2.39
CA ILE A 28 4.35 -4.99 -2.02
C ILE A 28 4.96 -5.93 -3.06
N VAL A 29 6.04 -5.50 -3.71
CA VAL A 29 6.74 -6.25 -4.75
C VAL A 29 8.16 -6.53 -4.30
N ASP A 30 8.61 -7.77 -4.44
CA ASP A 30 10.03 -8.10 -4.32
C ASP A 30 10.74 -7.82 -5.64
N SER A 31 11.70 -6.89 -5.63
CA SER A 31 12.44 -6.47 -6.83
C SER A 31 13.38 -7.54 -7.40
N GLU A 32 13.69 -8.59 -6.62
CA GLU A 32 14.60 -9.66 -7.04
C GLU A 32 13.83 -10.84 -7.64
N THR A 33 12.67 -11.17 -7.08
CA THR A 33 11.85 -12.31 -7.53
C THR A 33 10.62 -11.93 -8.34
N LEU A 34 10.27 -10.64 -8.38
CA LEU A 34 9.04 -10.10 -8.95
C LEU A 34 7.74 -10.67 -8.34
N GLN A 35 7.83 -11.35 -7.20
CA GLN A 35 6.65 -11.75 -6.45
C GLN A 35 5.99 -10.53 -5.84
N PHE A 36 4.66 -10.51 -5.82
CA PHE A 36 3.90 -9.44 -5.20
C PHE A 36 2.82 -9.96 -4.27
N GLU A 37 2.49 -9.13 -3.28
CA GLU A 37 1.36 -9.30 -2.38
C GLU A 37 0.57 -7.99 -2.29
N ALA A 38 -0.75 -8.08 -2.19
CA ALA A 38 -1.61 -6.92 -2.02
C ALA A 38 -2.26 -6.96 -0.63
N ILE A 39 -2.07 -5.89 0.14
CA ILE A 39 -2.52 -5.79 1.53
C ILE A 39 -3.56 -4.66 1.64
N PRO A 40 -4.76 -4.90 2.20
CA PRO A 40 -5.73 -3.83 2.44
C PRO A 40 -5.25 -2.84 3.50
N ASN A 41 -5.43 -1.54 3.24
CA ASN A 41 -5.03 -0.48 4.14
C ASN A 41 -6.12 -0.17 5.17
N VAL A 42 -5.99 -0.73 6.37
CA VAL A 42 -6.89 -0.48 7.49
C VAL A 42 -6.82 0.97 8.02
N ALA A 43 -5.72 1.69 7.77
CA ALA A 43 -5.55 3.08 8.20
C ALA A 43 -6.33 4.08 7.33
N SER A 44 -6.82 3.66 6.16
CA SER A 44 -7.54 4.53 5.22
C SER A 44 -8.78 5.20 5.84
N GLY A 45 -9.45 4.50 6.76
CA GLY A 45 -10.61 4.98 7.51
C GLY A 45 -10.30 5.84 8.73
N ALA A 46 -9.02 6.07 9.07
CA ALA A 46 -8.67 6.85 10.25
C ALA A 46 -9.11 8.32 10.13
N MET A 47 -9.66 8.86 11.22
CA MET A 47 -10.10 10.26 11.30
C MET A 47 -8.90 11.22 11.17
N SER A 48 -7.77 10.87 11.79
CA SER A 48 -6.50 11.59 11.69
C SER A 48 -5.34 10.60 11.75
N GLY A 49 -4.15 11.01 11.29
CA GLY A 49 -2.95 10.19 11.38
C GLY A 49 -2.86 9.00 10.41
N ALA A 50 -3.76 8.90 9.42
CA ALA A 50 -3.81 7.79 8.46
C ALA A 50 -2.46 7.48 7.80
N GLY A 51 -1.70 8.52 7.41
CA GLY A 51 -0.37 8.35 6.81
C GLY A 51 0.69 7.76 7.75
N ILE A 52 0.69 8.17 9.02
CA ILE A 52 1.62 7.65 10.03
C ILE A 52 1.31 6.18 10.31
N GLN A 53 0.04 5.85 10.49
CA GLN A 53 -0.38 4.48 10.75
C GLN A 53 -0.12 3.57 9.54
N ALA A 54 -0.38 4.05 8.32
CA ALA A 54 -0.03 3.35 7.09
C ALA A 54 1.49 3.08 7.00
N ALA A 55 2.32 4.09 7.24
CA ALA A 55 3.77 3.94 7.22
C ALA A 55 4.26 2.95 8.29
N GLN A 56 3.72 3.00 9.51
CA GLN A 56 4.02 2.04 10.57
C GLN A 56 3.61 0.60 10.22
N THR A 57 2.54 0.44 9.46
CA THR A 57 2.08 -0.90 9.01
C THR A 57 3.04 -1.48 7.96
N MET A 58 3.73 -0.61 7.20
CA MET A 58 4.63 -0.98 6.09
C MET A 58 6.13 -0.87 6.45
N ALA A 59 6.46 -0.53 7.69
CA ALA A 59 7.83 -0.42 8.21
C ALA A 59 8.38 -1.80 8.58
#